data_AF-A0A847PCS1-F1
#
_entry.id   AF-A0A847PCS1-F1
#
_cell.length_a   1.000
_cell.length_b   1.000
_cell.length_c   1.000
_cell.angle_alpha   90.00
_cell.angle_beta   90.00
_cell.angle_gamma   90.00
#
_symmetry.space_group_name_H-M   'P 1'
#
loop_
_entity.id
_entity.type
_entity.pdbx_description
1 polymer ?
#
loop_
_entity_poly.entity_id
_entity_poly.type
_entity_poly.pdbx_seq_one_letter_code
_entity_poly.pdbx_strand_id
1 'polypeptide(L)'
;VNASEVKIGARELPAVTQLFTEPYMVSFLLDNSLGAWWAARRLNEADLQKSSSEEELRRKAAIPGVPLDYLRFVQQEDGTWTPAAGTFDGWPEQLAELKTLDPCCGSGHFLVAAFLMLVPMRMERDGLSAREAVDAVLRENIHGLELDQRCVELAAFALALTAWKYPDLPSPSGRGAGGEGGTKPIGYRPLPELNVACSGLSISAKKEEWLALAGDNTNLRIALEELYKQFKDAPVLGSLINPEASLGKGSLFELKWEEVGPLLTKALAEEKDDVRSEMGVIAKGISFAARLLIQDYRLIATNVPYLGMRRMHEKLYAFCEKNFPNSKQDIATVFIDRFREFSKHQTTVIVVSPQNWLVQPAYENFRNELLKGSSLRLIAQLGEHGFDSPQAAGAFVSLSILDHHPKLIGNYFSAIKAVSEKRPEDKATAIRTVEILSVSAESQHSNAQHKISFEEHGESVLIQDFAIAPQGIKTGDDEKWVLCFWEILFSKYSPWRVSQSSVNKKTFYGGREKIINWSTGGDGMIRPRLDSPALEKLGVAISQTRNKAATIYTGQLFLSTLAPVVPHDQDNLSTLWEFCSSSDFRDTVTKISPGLFATNSSILVTPIDEEVWADKANSRFPNGLPK
;
A
#
# COMPACT_ATOMS: atom_id res chain seq x y z
N VAL A 1 10.51 12.77 9.74
CA VAL A 1 11.77 13.26 10.33
C VAL A 1 12.87 12.91 9.34
N ASN A 2 13.44 13.91 8.66
CA ASN A 2 14.60 13.73 7.79
C ASN A 2 15.88 13.60 8.64
N ALA A 3 17.05 13.46 8.02
CA ALA A 3 18.34 13.40 8.72
C ALA A 3 18.65 14.64 9.58
N SER A 4 17.90 15.72 9.42
CA SER A 4 18.00 16.99 10.16
C SER A 4 16.91 17.15 11.23
N GLU A 5 16.21 16.07 11.58
CA GLU A 5 15.13 16.03 12.58
C GLU A 5 13.86 16.83 12.25
N VAL A 6 13.70 17.29 11.00
CA VAL A 6 12.55 18.09 10.58
C VAL A 6 11.42 17.19 10.06
N LYS A 7 10.17 17.50 10.42
CA LYS A 7 8.98 16.88 9.82
C LYS A 7 8.92 17.21 8.32
N ILE A 8 8.45 16.25 7.53
CA ILE A 8 8.43 16.36 6.06
C ILE A 8 7.28 17.27 5.63
N GLY A 9 7.61 18.44 5.09
CA GLY A 9 6.66 19.42 4.58
C GLY A 9 6.71 19.53 3.05
N ALA A 10 6.14 20.60 2.50
CA ALA A 10 6.00 20.82 1.05
C ALA A 10 7.30 20.66 0.26
N ARG A 11 8.43 21.11 0.83
CA ARG A 11 9.72 21.11 0.17
C ARG A 11 10.33 19.71 0.07
N GLU A 12 10.21 18.91 1.14
CA GLU A 12 10.84 17.59 1.21
C GLU A 12 9.93 16.48 0.69
N LEU A 13 8.60 16.67 0.72
CA LEU A 13 7.61 15.64 0.45
C LEU A 13 7.86 14.91 -0.88
N PRO A 14 7.98 15.59 -2.04
CA PRO A 14 8.24 14.89 -3.31
C PRO A 14 9.48 14.00 -3.30
N ALA A 15 10.57 14.49 -2.71
CA ALA A 15 11.85 13.79 -2.73
C ALA A 15 11.85 12.57 -1.79
N VAL A 16 11.20 12.66 -0.63
CA VAL A 16 11.22 11.55 0.36
C VAL A 16 10.19 10.47 0.08
N THR A 17 9.20 10.74 -0.76
CA THR A 17 8.19 9.76 -1.18
C THR A 17 8.46 9.18 -2.57
N GLN A 18 9.57 9.56 -3.22
CA GLN A 18 9.95 9.03 -4.52
C GLN A 18 10.42 7.57 -4.39
N LEU A 19 9.59 6.66 -4.87
CA LEU A 19 9.88 5.23 -4.96
C LEU A 19 9.75 4.79 -6.42
N PHE A 20 10.83 4.26 -6.99
CA PHE A 20 10.81 3.75 -8.36
C PHE A 20 10.05 2.42 -8.39
N THR A 21 8.99 2.36 -9.19
CA THR A 21 8.16 1.15 -9.33
C THR A 21 8.85 0.13 -10.23
N GLU A 22 8.96 -1.11 -9.76
CA GLU A 22 9.52 -2.20 -10.56
C GLU A 22 8.58 -2.59 -11.72
N PRO A 23 9.10 -2.87 -12.93
CA PRO A 23 8.27 -3.19 -14.09
C PRO A 23 7.29 -4.34 -13.87
N TYR A 24 7.71 -5.39 -13.16
CA TYR A 24 6.86 -6.56 -12.91
C TYR A 24 5.63 -6.23 -12.07
N MET A 25 5.70 -5.24 -11.17
CA MET A 25 4.56 -4.82 -10.35
C MET A 25 3.51 -4.16 -11.22
N VAL A 26 3.96 -3.30 -12.14
CA VAL A 26 3.10 -2.59 -13.10
C VAL A 26 2.44 -3.60 -14.05
N SER A 27 3.22 -4.49 -14.66
CA SER A 27 2.71 -5.54 -15.55
C SER A 27 1.73 -6.45 -14.83
N PHE A 28 2.03 -6.91 -13.61
CA PHE A 28 1.12 -7.76 -12.85
C PHE A 28 -0.23 -7.10 -12.58
N LEU A 29 -0.21 -5.84 -12.14
CA LEU A 29 -1.43 -5.10 -11.83
C LEU A 29 -2.26 -4.79 -13.10
N LEU A 30 -1.63 -4.42 -14.22
CA LEU A 30 -2.32 -4.15 -15.48
C LEU A 30 -2.84 -5.43 -16.15
N ASP A 31 -2.04 -6.49 -16.19
CA ASP A 31 -2.44 -7.78 -16.76
C ASP A 31 -3.64 -8.36 -16.01
N ASN A 32 -3.65 -8.31 -14.67
CA ASN A 32 -4.77 -8.80 -13.86
C ASN A 32 -5.93 -7.81 -13.71
N SER A 33 -5.91 -6.68 -14.43
CA SER A 33 -7.05 -5.75 -14.50
C SER A 33 -7.50 -5.52 -15.94
N LEU A 34 -6.85 -4.61 -16.67
CA LEU A 34 -7.12 -4.35 -18.07
C LEU A 34 -6.88 -5.60 -18.95
N GLY A 35 -5.86 -6.39 -18.65
CA GLY A 35 -5.57 -7.63 -19.36
C GLY A 35 -6.62 -8.72 -19.11
N ALA A 36 -7.15 -8.81 -17.89
CA ALA A 36 -8.25 -9.70 -17.54
C ALA A 36 -9.56 -9.30 -18.23
N TRP A 37 -9.87 -8.00 -18.26
CA TRP A 37 -11.00 -7.44 -19.02
C TRP A 37 -10.89 -7.77 -20.52
N TRP A 38 -9.67 -7.67 -21.07
CA TRP A 38 -9.37 -8.01 -22.45
C TRP A 38 -9.51 -9.51 -22.74
N ALA A 39 -8.92 -10.35 -21.90
CA ALA A 39 -8.96 -11.81 -22.03
C ALA A 39 -10.40 -12.34 -21.99
N ALA A 40 -11.25 -11.79 -21.10
CA ALA A 40 -12.66 -12.15 -21.00
C ALA A 40 -13.46 -11.87 -22.29
N ARG A 41 -13.00 -10.94 -23.13
CA ARG A 41 -13.64 -10.60 -24.41
C ARG A 41 -13.02 -11.30 -25.62
N ARG A 42 -11.86 -11.93 -25.46
CA ARG A 42 -11.19 -12.71 -26.52
C ARG A 42 -11.42 -14.21 -26.38
N LEU A 43 -11.39 -14.72 -25.15
CA LEU A 43 -11.57 -16.14 -24.87
C LEU A 43 -13.05 -16.47 -24.95
N ASN A 44 -13.38 -17.53 -25.68
CA ASN A 44 -14.75 -18.06 -25.72
C ASN A 44 -14.94 -19.16 -24.65
N GLU A 45 -16.18 -19.59 -24.47
CA GLU A 45 -16.53 -20.64 -23.52
C GLU A 45 -15.75 -21.95 -23.75
N ALA A 46 -15.49 -22.33 -25.00
CA ALA A 46 -14.72 -23.54 -25.29
C ALA A 46 -13.24 -23.40 -24.88
N ASP A 47 -12.66 -22.20 -24.96
CA ASP A 47 -11.31 -21.94 -24.46
C ASP A 47 -11.26 -22.09 -22.94
N LEU A 48 -12.21 -21.49 -22.23
CA LEU A 48 -12.28 -21.52 -20.76
C LEU A 48 -12.60 -22.91 -20.20
N GLN A 49 -13.32 -23.77 -20.95
CA GLN A 49 -13.65 -25.13 -20.54
C GLN A 49 -12.55 -26.15 -20.85
N LYS A 50 -11.85 -25.99 -21.98
CA LYS A 50 -10.97 -27.05 -22.52
C LYS A 50 -9.48 -26.81 -22.29
N SER A 51 -9.08 -25.59 -21.98
CA SER A 51 -7.67 -25.28 -21.80
C SER A 51 -7.09 -25.98 -20.58
N SER A 52 -5.87 -26.48 -20.74
CA SER A 52 -5.19 -27.34 -19.77
C SER A 52 -4.33 -26.57 -18.77
N SER A 53 -4.07 -25.27 -19.03
CA SER A 53 -3.19 -24.43 -18.21
C SER A 53 -3.47 -22.94 -18.41
N GLU A 54 -3.04 -22.12 -17.43
CA GLU A 54 -3.04 -20.65 -17.53
C GLU A 54 -2.24 -20.16 -18.75
N GLU A 55 -1.12 -20.81 -19.07
CA GLU A 55 -0.26 -20.44 -20.20
C GLU A 55 -0.95 -20.57 -21.55
N GLU A 56 -1.75 -21.62 -21.71
CA GLU A 56 -2.54 -21.82 -22.92
C GLU A 56 -3.58 -20.70 -23.09
N LEU A 57 -4.24 -20.30 -22.00
CA LEU A 57 -5.21 -19.20 -22.00
C LEU A 57 -4.55 -17.85 -22.29
N ARG A 58 -3.41 -17.55 -21.66
CA ARG A 58 -2.62 -16.35 -21.95
C ARG A 58 -2.29 -16.27 -23.44
N ARG A 59 -1.75 -17.34 -24.02
CA ARG A 59 -1.38 -17.39 -25.44
C ARG A 59 -2.57 -17.16 -26.37
N LYS A 60 -3.76 -17.68 -26.03
CA LYS A 60 -4.99 -17.48 -26.80
C LYS A 60 -5.54 -16.05 -26.70
N ALA A 61 -5.36 -15.40 -25.55
CA ALA A 61 -5.80 -14.03 -25.31
C ALA A 61 -4.79 -12.97 -25.82
N ALA A 62 -3.51 -13.33 -25.93
CA ALA A 62 -2.43 -12.42 -26.29
C ALA A 62 -2.54 -11.91 -27.74
N ILE A 63 -2.04 -10.68 -27.94
CA ILE A 63 -1.83 -10.06 -29.25
C ILE A 63 -0.43 -9.42 -29.27
N PRO A 64 0.15 -9.10 -30.45
CA PRO A 64 1.41 -8.37 -30.51
C PRO A 64 1.37 -7.09 -29.67
N GLY A 65 2.31 -6.95 -28.73
CA GLY A 65 2.37 -5.82 -27.78
C GLY A 65 1.60 -6.03 -26.47
N VAL A 66 0.78 -7.08 -26.35
CA VAL A 66 0.02 -7.44 -25.14
C VAL A 66 0.21 -8.94 -24.84
N PRO A 67 1.36 -9.34 -24.25
CA PRO A 67 1.68 -10.75 -24.03
C PRO A 67 0.89 -11.37 -22.85
N LEU A 68 0.44 -10.56 -21.90
CA LEU A 68 -0.30 -10.98 -20.70
C LEU A 68 0.49 -11.93 -19.77
N ASP A 69 1.82 -11.80 -19.73
CA ASP A 69 2.73 -12.72 -19.02
C ASP A 69 2.42 -12.89 -17.52
N TYR A 70 1.76 -11.90 -16.90
CA TYR A 70 1.39 -11.92 -15.49
C TYR A 70 -0.09 -12.17 -15.25
N LEU A 71 -0.92 -12.27 -16.29
CA LEU A 71 -2.34 -12.58 -16.13
C LEU A 71 -2.50 -13.95 -15.49
N ARG A 72 -3.29 -13.99 -14.43
CA ARG A 72 -3.59 -15.20 -13.68
C ARG A 72 -5.03 -15.66 -13.87
N PHE A 73 -5.23 -16.96 -13.83
CA PHE A 73 -6.54 -17.61 -13.87
C PHE A 73 -6.74 -18.54 -12.68
N VAL A 74 -8.00 -18.78 -12.33
CA VAL A 74 -8.45 -19.79 -11.36
C VAL A 74 -9.53 -20.66 -12.01
N GLN A 75 -9.68 -21.89 -11.53
CA GLN A 75 -10.77 -22.77 -11.93
C GLN A 75 -11.94 -22.64 -10.96
N GLN A 76 -13.16 -22.59 -11.51
CA GLN A 76 -14.39 -22.70 -10.75
C GLN A 76 -14.68 -24.16 -10.38
N GLU A 77 -15.68 -24.40 -9.54
CA GLU A 77 -16.06 -25.75 -9.08
C GLU A 77 -16.42 -26.71 -10.23
N ASP A 78 -16.94 -26.17 -11.34
CA ASP A 78 -17.28 -26.93 -12.54
C ASP A 78 -16.08 -27.16 -13.49
N GLY A 79 -14.88 -26.71 -13.10
CA GLY A 79 -13.64 -26.82 -13.87
C GLY A 79 -13.40 -25.67 -14.85
N THR A 80 -14.33 -24.73 -15.00
CA THR A 80 -14.22 -23.60 -15.93
C THR A 80 -13.17 -22.61 -15.46
N TRP A 81 -12.27 -22.19 -16.34
CA TRP A 81 -11.31 -21.14 -16.06
C TRP A 81 -11.95 -19.75 -16.04
N THR A 82 -11.46 -18.87 -15.17
CA THR A 82 -11.79 -17.44 -15.14
C THR A 82 -10.57 -16.63 -14.71
N PRO A 83 -10.39 -15.38 -15.17
CA PRO A 83 -9.35 -14.50 -14.65
C PRO A 83 -9.45 -14.37 -13.11
N ALA A 84 -8.33 -14.45 -12.42
CA ALA A 84 -8.28 -14.55 -10.95
C ALA A 84 -8.82 -13.30 -10.23
N ALA A 85 -8.69 -12.12 -10.84
CA ALA A 85 -9.27 -10.88 -10.32
C ALA A 85 -10.70 -10.61 -10.84
N GLY A 86 -11.25 -11.51 -11.66
CA GLY A 86 -12.53 -11.36 -12.34
C GLY A 86 -12.46 -10.75 -13.74
N THR A 87 -13.60 -10.68 -14.41
CA THR A 87 -13.77 -10.31 -15.83
C THR A 87 -14.04 -8.83 -16.07
N PHE A 88 -14.32 -8.07 -15.00
CA PHE A 88 -14.60 -6.64 -15.03
C PHE A 88 -15.81 -6.26 -15.92
N ASP A 89 -16.89 -7.04 -15.89
CA ASP A 89 -18.08 -6.84 -16.74
C ASP A 89 -18.77 -5.48 -16.56
N GLY A 90 -18.57 -4.82 -15.42
CA GLY A 90 -19.10 -3.47 -15.19
C GLY A 90 -18.40 -2.39 -16.02
N TRP A 91 -17.19 -2.65 -16.54
CA TRP A 91 -16.39 -1.69 -17.31
C TRP A 91 -17.00 -1.41 -18.70
N PRO A 92 -16.71 -0.26 -19.34
CA PRO A 92 -17.25 0.06 -20.66
C PRO A 92 -16.84 -0.95 -21.72
N GLU A 93 -17.73 -1.27 -22.66
CA GLU A 93 -17.43 -2.17 -23.78
C GLU A 93 -16.50 -1.55 -24.83
N GLN A 94 -16.64 -0.24 -25.03
CA GLN A 94 -15.80 0.53 -25.94
C GLN A 94 -14.59 1.07 -25.18
N LEU A 95 -13.39 0.79 -25.69
CA LEU A 95 -12.17 1.29 -25.07
C LEU A 95 -12.09 2.82 -25.10
N ALA A 96 -12.77 3.50 -26.03
CA ALA A 96 -12.88 4.97 -26.05
C ALA A 96 -13.47 5.57 -24.77
N GLU A 97 -14.32 4.80 -24.07
CA GLU A 97 -15.01 5.24 -22.85
C GLU A 97 -14.25 4.86 -21.56
N LEU A 98 -13.21 4.02 -21.68
CA LEU A 98 -12.42 3.55 -20.55
C LEU A 98 -11.36 4.59 -20.14
N LYS A 99 -11.65 5.40 -19.13
CA LYS A 99 -10.67 6.34 -18.58
C LYS A 99 -9.83 5.71 -17.48
N THR A 100 -8.51 5.91 -17.57
CA THR A 100 -7.54 5.53 -16.54
C THR A 100 -6.91 6.76 -15.91
N LEU A 101 -6.56 6.65 -14.62
CA LEU A 101 -5.86 7.69 -13.87
C LEU A 101 -4.68 7.11 -13.09
N ASP A 102 -3.51 7.74 -13.19
CA ASP A 102 -2.44 7.60 -12.20
C ASP A 102 -2.33 8.89 -11.36
N PRO A 103 -2.89 8.92 -10.13
CA PRO A 103 -2.93 10.13 -9.31
C PRO A 103 -1.61 10.46 -8.59
N CYS A 104 -0.59 9.61 -8.71
CA CYS A 104 0.73 9.78 -8.13
C CYS A 104 1.79 9.37 -9.16
N CYS A 105 1.72 9.93 -10.37
CA CYS A 105 2.32 9.30 -11.53
C CYS A 105 3.85 9.32 -11.56
N GLY A 106 4.50 10.14 -10.74
CA GLY A 106 5.94 10.33 -10.78
C GLY A 106 6.40 10.61 -12.21
N SER A 107 7.35 9.84 -12.71
CA SER A 107 7.84 9.93 -14.09
C SER A 107 6.99 9.20 -15.14
N GLY A 108 5.79 8.73 -14.79
CA GLY A 108 4.81 8.18 -15.73
C GLY A 108 4.93 6.69 -16.07
N HIS A 109 5.48 5.86 -15.17
CA HIS A 109 5.67 4.42 -15.46
C HIS A 109 4.35 3.67 -15.72
N PHE A 110 3.31 3.86 -14.88
CA PHE A 110 1.99 3.28 -15.14
C PHE A 110 1.33 3.90 -16.37
N LEU A 111 1.48 5.22 -16.59
CA LEU A 111 0.94 5.90 -17.77
C LEU A 111 1.50 5.30 -19.07
N VAL A 112 2.81 5.11 -19.16
CA VAL A 112 3.49 4.52 -20.33
C VAL A 112 3.12 3.05 -20.50
N ALA A 113 3.07 2.27 -19.42
CA ALA A 113 2.68 0.86 -19.49
C ALA A 113 1.23 0.68 -19.95
N ALA A 114 0.30 1.45 -19.38
CA ALA A 114 -1.10 1.45 -19.82
C ALA A 114 -1.24 1.92 -21.26
N PHE A 115 -0.48 2.94 -21.68
CA PHE A 115 -0.43 3.39 -23.08
C PHE A 115 0.00 2.25 -24.03
N LEU A 116 1.11 1.57 -23.71
CA LEU A 116 1.63 0.48 -24.53
C LEU A 116 0.70 -0.74 -24.58
N MET A 117 -0.15 -0.92 -23.57
CA MET A 117 -1.17 -1.95 -23.55
C MET A 117 -2.43 -1.55 -24.34
N LEU A 118 -2.88 -0.30 -24.20
CA LEU A 118 -4.12 0.18 -24.82
C LEU A 118 -3.99 0.42 -26.32
N VAL A 119 -2.86 0.93 -26.82
CA VAL A 119 -2.68 1.19 -28.25
C VAL A 119 -2.93 -0.06 -29.11
N PRO A 120 -2.26 -1.22 -28.89
CA PRO A 120 -2.54 -2.42 -29.66
C PRO A 120 -3.96 -2.96 -29.46
N MET A 121 -4.55 -2.84 -28.27
CA MET A 121 -5.95 -3.23 -28.04
C MET A 121 -6.93 -2.36 -28.85
N ARG A 122 -6.69 -1.06 -28.95
CA ARG A 122 -7.49 -0.10 -29.74
C ARG A 122 -7.32 -0.34 -31.23
N MET A 123 -6.10 -0.64 -31.69
CA MET A 123 -5.87 -1.05 -33.08
C MET A 123 -6.70 -2.28 -33.46
N GLU A 124 -6.66 -3.31 -32.62
CA GLU A 124 -7.37 -4.58 -32.85
C GLU A 124 -8.89 -4.43 -32.76
N ARG A 125 -9.43 -3.77 -31.71
CA ARG A 125 -10.88 -3.68 -31.48
C ARG A 125 -11.57 -2.59 -32.29
N ASP A 126 -10.91 -1.45 -32.45
CA ASP A 126 -11.53 -0.27 -33.04
C ASP A 126 -11.11 -0.08 -34.52
N GLY A 127 -10.23 -0.95 -35.03
CA GLY A 127 -9.77 -0.91 -36.42
C GLY A 127 -8.92 0.32 -36.74
N LEU A 128 -8.24 0.89 -35.74
CA LEU A 128 -7.39 2.07 -35.88
C LEU A 128 -6.00 1.71 -36.42
N SER A 129 -5.40 2.59 -37.22
CA SER A 129 -3.96 2.55 -37.47
C SER A 129 -3.18 2.87 -36.20
N ALA A 130 -1.87 2.57 -36.18
CA ALA A 130 -1.03 2.90 -35.02
C ALA A 130 -1.09 4.39 -34.68
N ARG A 131 -1.04 5.29 -35.67
CA ARG A 131 -1.10 6.74 -35.46
C ARG A 131 -2.41 7.17 -34.81
N GLU A 132 -3.53 6.68 -35.33
CA GLU A 132 -4.87 6.99 -34.81
C GLU A 132 -5.06 6.43 -33.40
N ALA A 133 -4.64 5.18 -33.16
CA ALA A 133 -4.72 4.55 -31.85
C ALA A 133 -3.87 5.29 -30.80
N VAL A 134 -2.64 5.69 -31.15
CA VAL A 134 -1.76 6.51 -30.28
C VAL A 134 -2.46 7.82 -29.89
N ASP A 135 -3.01 8.56 -30.86
CA ASP A 135 -3.69 9.83 -30.56
C ASP A 135 -4.94 9.64 -29.73
N ALA A 136 -5.69 8.58 -30.01
CA ALA A 136 -6.93 8.33 -29.32
C ALA A 136 -6.67 7.86 -27.88
N VAL A 137 -5.64 7.05 -27.63
CA VAL A 137 -5.24 6.63 -26.27
C VAL A 137 -4.76 7.80 -25.42
N LEU A 138 -3.90 8.67 -25.95
CA LEU A 138 -3.42 9.84 -25.21
C LEU A 138 -4.55 10.80 -24.82
N ARG A 139 -5.53 10.97 -25.73
CA ARG A 139 -6.64 11.91 -25.57
C ARG A 139 -7.76 11.38 -24.69
N GLU A 140 -8.08 10.08 -24.79
CA GLU A 140 -9.31 9.51 -24.21
C GLU A 140 -9.05 8.62 -23.00
N ASN A 141 -7.90 7.94 -22.94
CA ASN A 141 -7.67 6.91 -21.93
C ASN A 141 -6.71 7.34 -20.82
N ILE A 142 -5.57 7.95 -21.15
CA ILE A 142 -4.46 8.17 -20.22
C ILE A 142 -4.58 9.51 -19.51
N HIS A 143 -4.64 9.49 -18.17
CA HIS A 143 -4.65 10.69 -17.33
C HIS A 143 -3.68 10.53 -16.15
N GLY A 144 -2.99 11.60 -15.76
CA GLY A 144 -2.00 11.57 -14.69
C GLY A 144 -2.00 12.82 -13.82
N LEU A 145 -1.75 12.64 -12.53
CA LEU A 145 -1.50 13.72 -11.58
C LEU A 145 -0.23 13.44 -10.81
N GLU A 146 0.53 14.49 -10.52
CA GLU A 146 1.73 14.41 -9.70
C GLU A 146 1.92 15.70 -8.91
N LEU A 147 2.47 15.59 -7.70
CA LEU A 147 2.71 16.71 -6.81
C LEU A 147 3.86 17.59 -7.32
N ASP A 148 4.91 16.99 -7.88
CA ASP A 148 6.09 17.71 -8.40
C ASP A 148 5.99 18.02 -9.90
N GLN A 149 6.03 19.30 -10.23
CA GLN A 149 6.02 19.80 -11.61
C GLN A 149 7.11 19.18 -12.49
N ARG A 150 8.30 18.91 -11.94
CA ARG A 150 9.41 18.30 -12.70
C ARG A 150 9.09 16.86 -13.09
N CYS A 151 8.39 16.14 -12.23
CA CYS A 151 7.94 14.78 -12.52
C CYS A 151 6.83 14.77 -13.58
N VAL A 152 5.92 15.75 -13.56
CA VAL A 152 4.92 15.95 -14.62
C VAL A 152 5.58 16.15 -15.99
N GLU A 153 6.61 16.98 -16.06
CA GLU A 153 7.38 17.20 -17.31
C GLU A 153 8.04 15.92 -17.80
N LEU A 154 8.63 15.13 -16.89
CA LEU A 154 9.23 13.83 -17.22
C LEU A 154 8.18 12.82 -17.70
N ALA A 155 7.01 12.76 -17.06
CA ALA A 155 5.92 11.88 -17.47
C ALA A 155 5.36 12.27 -18.85
N ALA A 156 5.15 13.56 -19.10
CA ALA A 156 4.72 14.08 -20.39
C ALA A 156 5.77 13.76 -21.49
N PHE A 157 7.05 13.96 -21.20
CA PHE A 157 8.14 13.62 -22.12
C PHE A 157 8.22 12.11 -22.38
N ALA A 158 8.07 11.27 -21.36
CA ALA A 158 8.07 9.81 -21.51
C ALA A 158 6.92 9.32 -22.39
N LEU A 159 5.71 9.84 -22.20
CA LEU A 159 4.56 9.55 -23.07
C LEU A 159 4.81 10.01 -24.51
N ALA A 160 5.27 11.25 -24.71
CA ALA A 160 5.54 11.78 -26.05
C ALA A 160 6.62 10.96 -26.78
N LEU A 161 7.71 10.65 -26.09
CA LEU A 161 8.79 9.83 -26.64
C LEU A 161 8.31 8.42 -27.00
N THR A 162 7.45 7.84 -26.17
CA THR A 162 6.87 6.51 -26.41
C THR A 162 5.93 6.54 -27.62
N ALA A 163 5.09 7.58 -27.74
CA ALA A 163 4.20 7.80 -28.89
C ALA A 163 4.97 7.95 -30.21
N TRP A 164 6.06 8.74 -30.23
CA TRP A 164 6.89 8.90 -31.42
C TRP A 164 7.72 7.67 -31.78
N LYS A 165 8.11 6.87 -30.76
CA LYS A 165 8.85 5.61 -30.96
C LYS A 165 7.96 4.42 -31.32
N TYR A 166 6.65 4.53 -31.13
CA TYR A 166 5.72 3.44 -31.41
C TYR A 166 5.80 3.02 -32.89
N PRO A 167 5.78 1.71 -33.23
CA PRO A 167 5.85 1.25 -34.62
C PRO A 167 4.69 1.76 -35.48
N ASP A 168 4.96 2.22 -36.70
CA ASP A 168 3.97 2.78 -37.64
C ASP A 168 3.20 1.66 -38.38
N LEU A 169 2.42 0.89 -37.64
CA LEU A 169 1.67 -0.25 -38.16
C LEU A 169 0.37 0.20 -38.85
N PRO A 170 0.01 -0.43 -40.00
CA PRO A 170 -1.28 -0.19 -40.64
C PRO A 170 -2.43 -0.67 -39.77
N SER A 171 -3.64 -0.16 -40.03
CA SER A 171 -4.85 -0.69 -39.40
C SER A 171 -5.07 -2.16 -39.77
N PRO A 172 -5.45 -3.02 -38.80
CA PRO A 172 -5.89 -4.39 -39.07
C PRO A 172 -7.06 -4.46 -40.07
N SER A 173 -7.90 -3.42 -40.15
CA SER A 173 -9.06 -3.36 -41.03
C SER A 173 -8.74 -2.83 -42.44
N GLY A 174 -7.48 -2.51 -42.74
CA GLY A 174 -7.07 -1.92 -44.01
C GLY A 174 -7.53 -0.47 -44.23
N ARG A 175 -8.00 0.24 -43.19
CA ARG A 175 -8.37 1.67 -43.24
C ARG A 175 -7.22 2.55 -42.73
N GLY A 176 -7.01 3.71 -43.34
CA GLY A 176 -6.01 4.68 -42.90
C GLY A 176 -4.62 4.49 -43.54
N ALA A 177 -3.86 5.58 -43.60
CA ALA A 177 -2.51 5.59 -44.16
C ALA A 177 -1.53 4.97 -43.15
N GLY A 178 -1.31 3.65 -43.24
CA GLY A 178 -0.13 3.03 -42.62
C GLY A 178 1.12 3.32 -43.45
N GLY A 179 2.26 3.52 -42.81
CA GLY A 179 3.55 3.51 -43.50
C GLY A 179 3.76 2.17 -44.24
N GLU A 180 4.58 2.17 -45.30
CA GLU A 180 4.96 0.96 -46.04
C GLU A 180 5.38 -0.14 -45.05
N GLY A 181 4.55 -1.18 -44.89
CA GLY A 181 4.59 -2.26 -43.89
C GLY A 181 5.96 -2.57 -43.26
N GLY A 182 6.40 -1.74 -42.31
CA GLY A 182 7.75 -1.77 -41.78
C GLY A 182 7.80 -1.41 -40.30
N THR A 183 8.78 -1.97 -39.60
CA THR A 183 9.09 -1.75 -38.17
C THR A 183 9.58 -0.33 -37.83
N LYS A 184 9.34 0.65 -38.71
CA LYS A 184 9.80 2.03 -38.51
C LYS A 184 8.93 2.73 -37.45
N PRO A 185 9.51 3.53 -36.56
CA PRO A 185 8.74 4.38 -35.66
C PRO A 185 7.86 5.39 -36.41
N ILE A 186 6.72 5.75 -35.82
CA ILE A 186 5.83 6.84 -36.29
C ILE A 186 6.62 8.14 -36.52
N GLY A 187 7.59 8.41 -35.65
CA GLY A 187 8.43 9.59 -35.70
C GLY A 187 7.78 10.82 -35.07
N TYR A 188 8.53 11.92 -35.05
CA TYR A 188 8.06 13.17 -34.48
C TYR A 188 6.85 13.71 -35.25
N ARG A 189 5.82 14.11 -34.50
CA ARG A 189 4.65 14.84 -34.96
C ARG A 189 3.98 15.56 -33.78
N PRO A 190 3.16 16.59 -34.03
CA PRO A 190 2.26 17.12 -33.02
C PRO A 190 1.40 15.99 -32.44
N LEU A 191 1.32 15.93 -31.11
CA LEU A 191 0.46 15.03 -30.36
C LEU A 191 -0.77 15.78 -29.86
N PRO A 192 -1.89 15.10 -29.57
CA PRO A 192 -2.98 15.69 -28.82
C PRO A 192 -2.51 16.19 -27.45
N GLU A 193 -3.31 17.05 -26.84
CA GLU A 193 -3.05 17.53 -25.48
C GLU A 193 -2.94 16.34 -24.51
N LEU A 194 -1.85 16.30 -23.74
CA LEU A 194 -1.60 15.24 -22.76
C LEU A 194 -2.34 15.56 -21.48
N ASN A 195 -3.14 14.61 -20.98
CA ASN A 195 -3.89 14.78 -19.73
C ASN A 195 -3.03 14.52 -18.48
N VAL A 196 -1.87 15.17 -18.37
CA VAL A 196 -0.97 15.08 -17.19
C VAL A 196 -0.86 16.45 -16.53
N ALA A 197 -1.18 16.56 -15.25
CA ALA A 197 -1.19 17.83 -14.53
C ALA A 197 -0.45 17.79 -13.20
N CYS A 198 0.10 18.95 -12.80
CA CYS A 198 0.68 19.13 -11.48
C CYS A 198 -0.40 19.46 -10.45
N SER A 199 -0.64 18.55 -9.51
CA SER A 199 -1.59 18.76 -8.40
C SER A 199 -0.97 19.53 -7.23
N GLY A 200 0.35 19.77 -7.23
CA GLY A 200 1.08 20.51 -6.20
C GLY A 200 1.28 22.00 -6.46
N LEU A 201 0.67 22.56 -7.52
CA LEU A 201 0.81 23.98 -7.86
C LEU A 201 0.26 24.88 -6.74
N SER A 202 1.13 25.66 -6.11
CA SER A 202 0.74 26.65 -5.12
C SER A 202 0.27 27.95 -5.76
N ILE A 203 -0.73 28.59 -5.15
CA ILE A 203 -1.12 29.96 -5.49
C ILE A 203 -0.21 30.91 -4.69
N SER A 204 0.74 31.55 -5.37
CA SER A 204 1.65 32.53 -4.78
C SER A 204 1.04 33.92 -4.61
N ALA A 205 -0.01 34.23 -5.38
CA ALA A 205 -0.70 35.52 -5.37
C ALA A 205 -1.56 35.71 -4.10
N LYS A 206 -1.82 36.97 -3.76
CA LYS A 206 -2.79 37.30 -2.71
C LYS A 206 -4.19 36.89 -3.16
N LYS A 207 -5.06 36.54 -2.21
CA LYS A 207 -6.44 36.13 -2.50
C LYS A 207 -7.18 37.21 -3.31
N GLU A 208 -6.97 38.48 -3.01
CA GLU A 208 -7.63 39.59 -3.69
C GLU A 208 -7.23 39.69 -5.17
N GLU A 209 -5.94 39.50 -5.48
CA GLU A 209 -5.40 39.51 -6.85
C GLU A 209 -5.90 38.29 -7.63
N TRP A 210 -5.92 37.12 -6.99
CA TRP A 210 -6.47 35.90 -7.57
C TRP A 210 -7.95 36.05 -7.92
N LEU A 211 -8.76 36.63 -7.03
CA LEU A 211 -10.18 36.86 -7.27
C LEU A 211 -10.44 37.96 -8.32
N ALA A 212 -9.47 38.86 -8.56
CA ALA A 212 -9.59 39.89 -9.59
C ALA A 212 -9.60 39.29 -11.02
N LEU A 213 -9.06 38.08 -11.21
CA LEU A 213 -9.14 37.34 -12.48
C LEU A 213 -10.59 37.06 -12.91
N ALA A 214 -11.54 37.08 -11.97
CA ALA A 214 -12.95 36.91 -12.31
C ALA A 214 -13.55 38.12 -13.04
N GLY A 215 -12.92 39.30 -12.94
CA GLY A 215 -13.55 40.56 -13.29
C GLY A 215 -14.90 40.71 -12.57
N ASP A 216 -15.93 41.06 -13.34
CA ASP A 216 -17.30 41.22 -12.83
C ASP A 216 -18.10 39.90 -12.79
N ASN A 217 -17.52 38.77 -13.19
CA ASN A 217 -18.22 37.49 -13.25
C ASN A 217 -18.33 36.84 -11.85
N THR A 218 -19.54 36.86 -11.29
CA THR A 218 -19.81 36.33 -9.95
C THR A 218 -19.55 34.83 -9.84
N ASN A 219 -19.96 34.03 -10.82
CA ASN A 219 -19.76 32.57 -10.81
C ASN A 219 -18.28 32.21 -10.89
N LEU A 220 -17.52 32.93 -11.73
CA LEU A 220 -16.08 32.74 -11.84
C LEU A 220 -15.36 33.15 -10.54
N ARG A 221 -15.80 34.24 -9.90
CA ARG A 221 -15.27 34.68 -8.60
C ARG A 221 -15.47 33.62 -7.51
N ILE A 222 -16.66 33.05 -7.43
CA ILE A 222 -16.98 31.97 -6.48
C ILE A 222 -16.08 30.75 -6.74
N ALA A 223 -15.95 30.33 -7.99
CA ALA A 223 -15.13 29.18 -8.33
C ALA A 223 -13.64 29.41 -8.04
N LEU A 224 -13.12 30.60 -8.36
CA LEU A 224 -11.75 31.00 -8.01
C LEU A 224 -11.56 31.03 -6.50
N GLU A 225 -12.52 31.52 -5.72
CA GLU A 225 -12.44 31.50 -4.26
C GLU A 225 -12.33 30.08 -3.70
N GLU A 226 -13.11 29.14 -4.23
CA GLU A 226 -13.06 27.75 -3.79
C GLU A 226 -11.77 27.06 -4.24
N LEU A 227 -11.31 27.26 -5.48
CA LEU A 227 -9.99 26.79 -5.94
C LEU A 227 -8.87 27.35 -5.06
N TYR A 228 -8.93 28.63 -4.68
CA TYR A 228 -7.95 29.24 -3.78
C TYR A 228 -7.88 28.53 -2.44
N LYS A 229 -9.04 28.29 -1.83
CA LYS A 229 -9.16 27.64 -0.53
C LYS A 229 -8.60 26.21 -0.53
N GLN A 230 -8.78 25.47 -1.61
CA GLN A 230 -8.34 24.08 -1.72
C GLN A 230 -6.87 23.94 -2.14
N PHE A 231 -6.42 24.74 -3.10
CA PHE A 231 -5.07 24.62 -3.65
C PHE A 231 -4.01 25.45 -2.89
N LYS A 232 -4.39 26.27 -1.91
CA LYS A 232 -3.40 26.97 -1.05
C LYS A 232 -2.42 26.01 -0.35
N ASP A 233 -2.87 24.79 -0.02
CA ASP A 233 -2.08 23.74 0.61
C ASP A 233 -1.74 22.61 -0.37
N ALA A 234 -1.92 22.82 -1.69
CA ALA A 234 -1.58 21.87 -2.73
C ALA A 234 -0.17 21.27 -2.63
N PRO A 235 0.89 22.03 -2.29
CA PRO A 235 2.23 21.47 -2.14
C PRO A 235 2.39 20.37 -1.08
N VAL A 236 1.44 20.21 -0.15
CA VAL A 236 1.44 19.12 0.83
C VAL A 236 0.31 18.11 0.62
N LEU A 237 -0.75 18.47 -0.12
CA LEU A 237 -1.92 17.61 -0.34
C LEU A 237 -1.90 16.92 -1.71
N GLY A 238 -1.44 17.61 -2.75
CA GLY A 238 -1.46 17.12 -4.13
C GLY A 238 -2.82 16.54 -4.51
N SER A 239 -2.81 15.29 -4.97
CA SER A 239 -4.01 14.59 -5.45
C SER A 239 -4.97 14.17 -4.33
N LEU A 240 -4.66 14.44 -3.05
CA LEU A 240 -5.63 14.30 -1.95
C LEU A 240 -6.71 15.37 -1.97
N ILE A 241 -6.51 16.48 -2.71
CA ILE A 241 -7.52 17.51 -2.89
C ILE A 241 -8.79 16.90 -3.48
N ASN A 242 -9.95 17.31 -2.96
CA ASN A 242 -11.27 16.89 -3.44
C ASN A 242 -12.10 18.13 -3.82
N PRO A 243 -12.03 18.59 -5.09
CA PRO A 243 -12.80 19.75 -5.53
C PRO A 243 -14.31 19.56 -5.46
N GLU A 244 -14.79 18.35 -5.70
CA GLU A 244 -16.22 18.06 -5.70
C GLU A 244 -16.87 18.20 -4.33
N ALA A 245 -16.16 17.87 -3.25
CA ALA A 245 -16.69 18.03 -1.88
C ALA A 245 -17.12 19.46 -1.53
N SER A 246 -16.59 20.47 -2.24
CA SER A 246 -16.96 21.88 -2.03
C SER A 246 -17.70 22.52 -3.21
N LEU A 247 -17.65 21.94 -4.42
CA LEU A 247 -18.32 22.45 -5.63
C LEU A 247 -19.57 21.64 -6.04
N GLY A 248 -19.77 20.44 -5.47
CA GLY A 248 -20.85 19.49 -5.82
C GLY A 248 -22.16 19.64 -5.04
N LYS A 249 -23.15 18.79 -5.36
CA LYS A 249 -24.52 18.80 -4.80
C LYS A 249 -24.54 18.97 -3.27
N GLY A 250 -25.21 20.02 -2.80
CA GLY A 250 -25.29 20.37 -1.38
C GLY A 250 -24.28 21.43 -0.91
N SER A 251 -23.39 21.92 -1.77
CA SER A 251 -22.63 23.15 -1.53
C SER A 251 -23.49 24.38 -1.81
N LEU A 252 -23.14 25.53 -1.21
CA LEU A 252 -23.82 26.82 -1.46
C LEU A 252 -23.75 27.28 -2.93
N PHE A 253 -22.91 26.63 -3.75
CA PHE A 253 -22.57 27.04 -5.11
C PHE A 253 -22.48 25.83 -6.05
N GLU A 254 -23.63 25.23 -6.41
CA GLU A 254 -23.70 24.20 -7.45
C GLU A 254 -23.23 24.76 -8.81
N LEU A 255 -21.93 24.79 -9.03
CA LEU A 255 -21.29 25.25 -10.26
C LEU A 255 -20.67 24.05 -10.97
N LYS A 256 -21.14 23.81 -12.19
CA LYS A 256 -20.58 22.77 -13.06
C LYS A 256 -19.25 23.23 -13.64
N TRP A 257 -18.24 22.37 -13.62
CA TRP A 257 -16.93 22.69 -14.21
C TRP A 257 -17.04 23.04 -15.69
N GLU A 258 -18.00 22.44 -16.39
CA GLU A 258 -18.31 22.72 -17.79
C GLU A 258 -18.72 24.19 -18.04
N GLU A 259 -19.25 24.86 -17.00
CA GLU A 259 -19.66 26.27 -17.07
C GLU A 259 -18.51 27.21 -16.67
N VAL A 260 -17.72 26.83 -15.66
CA VAL A 260 -16.63 27.64 -15.12
C VAL A 260 -15.35 27.54 -15.95
N GLY A 261 -15.00 26.34 -16.44
CA GLY A 261 -13.75 26.06 -17.15
C GLY A 261 -13.55 26.94 -18.40
N PRO A 262 -14.54 27.12 -19.28
CA PRO A 262 -14.43 28.00 -20.43
C PRO A 262 -14.29 29.48 -20.04
N LEU A 263 -15.01 29.94 -19.01
CA LEU A 263 -14.93 31.31 -18.50
C LEU A 263 -13.53 31.60 -17.97
N LEU A 264 -12.97 30.65 -17.24
CA LEU A 264 -11.62 30.75 -16.72
C LEU A 264 -10.59 30.74 -17.85
N THR A 265 -10.71 29.83 -18.82
CA THR A 265 -9.82 29.80 -19.99
C THR A 265 -9.85 31.12 -20.76
N LYS A 266 -11.02 31.72 -20.93
CA LYS A 266 -11.18 33.03 -21.59
C LYS A 266 -10.55 34.16 -20.79
N ALA A 267 -10.82 34.23 -19.49
CA ALA A 267 -10.27 35.25 -18.59
C ALA A 267 -8.72 35.23 -18.60
N LEU A 268 -8.12 34.03 -18.65
CA LEU A 268 -6.68 33.84 -18.67
C LEU A 268 -6.04 34.08 -20.04
N ALA A 269 -6.81 34.09 -21.13
CA ALA A 269 -6.33 34.33 -22.50
C ALA A 269 -6.33 35.81 -22.90
N GLU A 270 -7.11 36.66 -22.22
CA GLU A 270 -7.30 38.07 -22.56
C GLU A 270 -6.32 39.02 -21.83
N GLU A 271 -5.52 38.54 -20.87
CA GLU A 271 -4.59 39.39 -20.09
C GLU A 271 -3.18 39.48 -20.70
N LYS A 272 -2.74 40.72 -21.01
CA LYS A 272 -1.44 41.05 -21.65
C LYS A 272 -0.37 41.63 -20.70
N ASP A 273 -0.59 41.54 -19.39
CA ASP A 273 0.33 42.06 -18.38
C ASP A 273 1.21 40.90 -17.85
N ASP A 274 2.54 41.07 -17.82
CA ASP A 274 3.52 39.99 -17.58
C ASP A 274 3.32 39.29 -16.22
N VAL A 275 2.97 40.03 -15.16
CA VAL A 275 2.71 39.46 -13.82
C VAL A 275 1.38 38.70 -13.78
N ARG A 276 0.38 39.20 -14.49
CA ARG A 276 -0.93 38.54 -14.65
C ARG A 276 -0.86 37.32 -15.56
N SER A 277 0.07 37.31 -16.52
CA SER A 277 0.36 36.17 -17.40
C SER A 277 0.88 34.96 -16.60
N GLU A 278 1.80 35.15 -15.65
CA GLU A 278 2.27 34.06 -14.77
C GLU A 278 1.15 33.49 -13.89
N MET A 279 0.35 34.36 -13.28
CA MET A 279 -0.82 33.96 -12.51
C MET A 279 -1.86 33.26 -13.41
N GLY A 280 -1.95 33.71 -14.66
CA GLY A 280 -2.69 33.12 -15.77
C GLY A 280 -2.37 31.64 -15.99
N VAL A 281 -1.08 31.35 -16.12
CA VAL A 281 -0.53 29.99 -16.32
C VAL A 281 -0.78 29.11 -15.09
N ILE A 282 -0.52 29.61 -13.87
CA ILE A 282 -0.76 28.85 -12.63
C ILE A 282 -2.24 28.50 -12.50
N ALA A 283 -3.13 29.47 -12.75
CA ALA A 283 -4.57 29.24 -12.68
C ALA A 283 -5.01 28.22 -13.72
N LYS A 284 -4.50 28.27 -14.95
CA LYS A 284 -4.76 27.24 -15.97
C LYS A 284 -4.30 25.85 -15.51
N GLY A 285 -3.11 25.75 -14.91
CA GLY A 285 -2.57 24.50 -14.36
C GLY A 285 -3.41 23.92 -13.23
N ILE A 286 -3.77 24.74 -12.25
CA ILE A 286 -4.66 24.36 -11.12
C ILE A 286 -6.01 23.90 -11.64
N SER A 287 -6.55 24.59 -12.63
CA SER A 287 -7.83 24.28 -13.25
C SER A 287 -7.80 22.95 -13.99
N PHE A 288 -6.71 22.69 -14.69
CA PHE A 288 -6.49 21.42 -15.35
C PHE A 288 -6.37 20.28 -14.34
N ALA A 289 -5.62 20.47 -13.25
CA ALA A 289 -5.52 19.50 -12.16
C ALA A 289 -6.88 19.27 -11.47
N ALA A 290 -7.64 20.33 -11.19
CA ALA A 290 -8.98 20.25 -10.61
C ALA A 290 -9.94 19.47 -11.53
N ARG A 291 -9.89 19.71 -12.84
CA ARG A 291 -10.66 18.96 -13.85
C ARG A 291 -10.34 17.47 -13.81
N LEU A 292 -9.07 17.10 -13.67
CA LEU A 292 -8.68 15.68 -13.56
C LEU A 292 -9.11 15.09 -12.20
N LEU A 293 -9.11 15.86 -11.11
CA LEU A 293 -9.53 15.37 -9.80
C LEU A 293 -11.04 15.09 -9.66
N ILE A 294 -11.87 15.65 -10.52
CA ILE A 294 -13.34 15.49 -10.49
C ILE A 294 -13.90 14.57 -11.57
N GLN A 295 -13.05 14.07 -12.47
CA GLN A 295 -13.49 13.17 -13.53
C GLN A 295 -13.78 11.76 -12.99
N ASP A 296 -14.74 11.09 -13.61
CA ASP A 296 -15.00 9.68 -13.36
C ASP A 296 -13.97 8.79 -14.09
N TYR A 297 -13.25 7.97 -13.32
CA TYR A 297 -12.28 7.00 -13.82
C TYR A 297 -12.73 5.59 -13.57
N ARG A 298 -12.55 4.73 -14.59
CA ARG A 298 -12.84 3.31 -14.43
C ARG A 298 -11.72 2.56 -13.72
N LEU A 299 -10.49 2.94 -14.04
CA LEU A 299 -9.28 2.32 -13.50
C LEU A 299 -8.36 3.40 -12.92
N ILE A 300 -8.08 3.30 -11.62
CA ILE A 300 -7.02 4.07 -10.97
C ILE A 300 -5.83 3.14 -10.81
N ALA A 301 -4.66 3.51 -11.33
CA ALA A 301 -3.47 2.67 -11.36
C ALA A 301 -2.24 3.43 -10.89
N THR A 302 -1.67 3.05 -9.73
CA THR A 302 -0.60 3.86 -9.14
C THR A 302 0.29 3.12 -8.14
N ASN A 303 1.45 3.73 -7.86
CA ASN A 303 2.27 3.45 -6.69
C ASN A 303 2.16 4.64 -5.74
N VAL A 304 1.46 4.45 -4.62
CA VAL A 304 1.16 5.56 -3.69
C VAL A 304 2.42 6.02 -2.94
N PRO A 305 2.51 7.30 -2.51
CA PRO A 305 3.63 7.78 -1.72
C PRO A 305 3.65 7.14 -0.31
N TYR A 306 4.83 6.76 0.19
CA TYR A 306 4.96 6.11 1.51
C TYR A 306 5.46 7.11 2.56
N LEU A 307 4.63 7.41 3.56
CA LEU A 307 5.01 8.33 4.64
C LEU A 307 4.15 8.10 5.89
N GLY A 308 4.74 7.46 6.90
CA GLY A 308 4.07 7.26 8.19
C GLY A 308 3.82 8.55 8.96
N MET A 309 2.72 8.60 9.73
CA MET A 309 2.20 9.81 10.38
C MET A 309 3.22 10.60 11.22
N ARG A 310 4.15 9.90 11.89
CA ARG A 310 5.15 10.55 12.75
C ARG A 310 6.12 11.43 11.97
N ARG A 311 6.23 11.21 10.66
CA ARG A 311 7.10 11.98 9.77
C ARG A 311 6.40 13.15 9.09
N MET A 312 5.06 13.17 9.06
CA MET A 312 4.27 14.20 8.37
C MET A 312 4.37 15.56 9.06
N HIS A 313 4.40 16.63 8.27
CA HIS A 313 4.18 18.00 8.75
C HIS A 313 2.76 18.16 9.32
N GLU A 314 2.58 19.11 10.24
CA GLU A 314 1.32 19.34 10.96
C GLU A 314 0.11 19.54 10.04
N LYS A 315 0.26 20.30 8.95
CA LYS A 315 -0.82 20.56 7.98
C LYS A 315 -1.34 19.28 7.32
N LEU A 316 -0.43 18.45 6.81
CA LEU A 316 -0.78 17.17 6.18
C LEU A 316 -1.40 16.22 7.21
N TYR A 317 -0.80 16.11 8.39
CA TYR A 317 -1.35 15.26 9.45
C TYR A 317 -2.75 15.70 9.88
N ALA A 318 -2.97 17.01 10.10
CA ALA A 318 -4.27 17.54 10.46
C ALA A 318 -5.32 17.29 9.37
N PHE A 319 -4.93 17.39 8.09
CA PHE A 319 -5.81 17.03 6.98
C PHE A 319 -6.16 15.55 6.99
N CYS A 320 -5.18 14.65 7.13
CA CYS A 320 -5.41 13.20 7.20
C CYS A 320 -6.26 12.82 8.42
N GLU A 321 -6.00 13.42 9.58
CA GLU A 321 -6.76 13.16 10.80
C GLU A 321 -8.23 13.58 10.68
N LYS A 322 -8.48 14.73 10.05
CA LYS A 322 -9.83 15.25 9.87
C LYS A 322 -10.64 14.47 8.84
N ASN A 323 -10.05 14.18 7.68
CA ASN A 323 -10.78 13.63 6.53
C ASN A 323 -10.68 12.11 6.41
N PHE A 324 -9.62 11.50 6.96
CA PHE A 324 -9.29 10.09 6.77
C PHE A 324 -8.92 9.41 8.11
N PRO A 325 -9.76 9.48 9.15
CA PRO A 325 -9.41 9.08 10.51
C PRO A 325 -9.02 7.60 10.64
N ASN A 326 -9.56 6.74 9.78
CA ASN A 326 -9.33 5.28 9.78
C ASN A 326 -8.03 4.87 9.06
N SER A 327 -7.49 5.73 8.20
CA SER A 327 -6.31 5.45 7.37
C SER A 327 -5.13 6.40 7.65
N LYS A 328 -5.30 7.43 8.51
CA LYS A 328 -4.34 8.50 8.84
C LYS A 328 -2.93 8.09 9.28
N GLN A 329 -2.69 6.82 9.56
CA GLN A 329 -1.41 6.31 10.06
C GLN A 329 -0.29 6.34 9.01
N ASP A 330 -0.63 6.24 7.73
CA ASP A 330 0.31 6.37 6.60
C ASP A 330 -0.40 6.99 5.40
N ILE A 331 0.25 7.94 4.71
CA ILE A 331 -0.35 8.61 3.55
C ILE A 331 -0.67 7.61 2.43
N ALA A 332 0.07 6.50 2.32
CA ALA A 332 -0.20 5.44 1.35
C ALA A 332 -1.62 4.87 1.52
N THR A 333 -2.03 4.60 2.76
CA THR A 333 -3.37 4.09 3.06
C THR A 333 -4.43 5.18 2.91
N VAL A 334 -4.09 6.43 3.23
CA VAL A 334 -4.97 7.59 2.98
C VAL A 334 -5.32 7.71 1.50
N PHE A 335 -4.35 7.49 0.60
CA PHE A 335 -4.61 7.48 -0.84
C PHE A 335 -5.58 6.37 -1.25
N ILE A 336 -5.41 5.15 -0.74
CA ILE A 336 -6.34 4.04 -0.99
C ILE A 336 -7.76 4.42 -0.55
N ASP A 337 -7.91 5.03 0.62
CA ASP A 337 -9.21 5.50 1.13
C ASP A 337 -9.78 6.63 0.26
N ARG A 338 -8.95 7.60 -0.14
CA ARG A 338 -9.33 8.71 -1.02
C ARG A 338 -9.81 8.24 -2.39
N PHE A 339 -9.23 7.18 -2.96
CA PHE A 339 -9.63 6.66 -4.28
C PHE A 339 -11.07 6.13 -4.31
N ARG A 340 -11.66 5.82 -3.16
CA ARG A 340 -13.10 5.51 -3.03
C ARG A 340 -13.99 6.67 -3.41
N GLU A 341 -13.50 7.89 -3.24
CA GLU A 341 -14.22 9.13 -3.53
C GLU A 341 -13.93 9.67 -4.95
N PHE A 342 -13.13 9.00 -5.77
CA PHE A 342 -12.80 9.46 -7.13
C PHE A 342 -13.88 9.12 -8.18
N SER A 343 -14.88 8.30 -7.84
CA SER A 343 -16.00 8.08 -8.75
C SER A 343 -17.30 7.79 -8.02
N LYS A 344 -18.39 8.18 -8.68
CA LYS A 344 -19.77 7.83 -8.30
C LYS A 344 -20.19 6.46 -8.83
N HIS A 345 -19.38 5.86 -9.70
CA HIS A 345 -19.62 4.57 -10.35
C HIS A 345 -18.62 3.52 -9.85
N GLN A 346 -18.74 2.30 -10.36
CA GLN A 346 -17.81 1.22 -10.03
C GLN A 346 -16.41 1.54 -10.58
N THR A 347 -15.48 1.86 -9.69
CA THR A 347 -14.07 2.11 -10.00
C THR A 347 -13.22 0.97 -9.47
N THR A 348 -12.29 0.52 -10.29
CA THR A 348 -11.24 -0.41 -9.88
C THR A 348 -9.98 0.38 -9.57
N VAL A 349 -9.36 0.08 -8.43
CA VAL A 349 -8.07 0.62 -8.00
C VAL A 349 -7.04 -0.52 -8.03
N ILE A 350 -5.97 -0.34 -8.82
CA ILE A 350 -4.78 -1.18 -8.79
C ILE A 350 -3.63 -0.40 -8.17
N VAL A 351 -3.08 -0.91 -7.07
CA VAL A 351 -2.17 -0.13 -6.23
C VAL A 351 -0.99 -0.94 -5.73
N VAL A 352 0.20 -0.35 -5.86
CA VAL A 352 1.39 -0.74 -5.11
C VAL A 352 1.38 0.03 -3.80
N SER A 353 1.33 -0.67 -2.67
CA SER A 353 1.23 -0.05 -1.34
C SER A 353 2.02 -0.82 -0.28
N PRO A 354 2.30 -0.23 0.90
CA PRO A 354 2.80 -0.98 2.03
C PRO A 354 1.76 -1.99 2.51
N GLN A 355 2.19 -3.16 3.01
CA GLN A 355 1.27 -4.23 3.44
C GLN A 355 0.80 -4.11 4.90
N ASN A 356 1.23 -3.07 5.62
CA ASN A 356 1.00 -2.91 7.05
C ASN A 356 -0.50 -2.81 7.43
N TRP A 357 -1.30 -2.21 6.55
CA TRP A 357 -2.74 -2.05 6.75
C TRP A 357 -3.51 -3.38 6.78
N LEU A 358 -2.93 -4.47 6.25
CA LEU A 358 -3.54 -5.81 6.29
C LEU A 358 -3.70 -6.36 7.71
N VAL A 359 -2.79 -6.03 8.63
CA VAL A 359 -2.70 -6.70 9.94
C VAL A 359 -2.54 -5.77 11.14
N GLN A 360 -2.01 -4.56 10.96
CA GLN A 360 -1.71 -3.70 12.11
C GLN A 360 -3.01 -3.21 12.81
N PRO A 361 -3.07 -3.21 14.16
CA PRO A 361 -4.25 -2.79 14.92
C PRO A 361 -4.77 -1.39 14.56
N ALA A 362 -3.86 -0.48 14.21
CA ALA A 362 -4.22 0.90 13.91
C ALA A 362 -5.10 1.07 12.65
N TYR A 363 -5.25 0.02 11.84
CA TYR A 363 -6.09 -0.01 10.63
C TYR A 363 -7.32 -0.92 10.77
N GLU A 364 -7.69 -1.32 11.99
CA GLU A 364 -8.86 -2.18 12.25
C GLU A 364 -10.15 -1.63 11.65
N ASN A 365 -10.45 -0.34 11.90
CA ASN A 365 -11.63 0.31 11.34
C ASN A 365 -11.59 0.44 9.81
N PHE A 366 -10.40 0.69 9.25
CA PHE A 366 -10.22 0.75 7.80
C PHE A 366 -10.53 -0.62 7.16
N ARG A 367 -10.02 -1.72 7.73
CA ARG A 367 -10.33 -3.07 7.25
C ARG A 367 -11.80 -3.44 7.41
N ASN A 368 -12.43 -3.03 8.52
CA ASN A 368 -13.86 -3.21 8.74
C ASN A 368 -14.69 -2.58 7.60
N GLU A 369 -14.41 -1.32 7.27
CA GLU A 369 -15.09 -0.63 6.17
C GLU A 369 -14.78 -1.24 4.81
N LEU A 370 -13.51 -1.58 4.58
CA LEU A 370 -13.07 -2.20 3.33
C LEU A 370 -13.81 -3.52 3.11
N LEU A 371 -13.86 -4.40 4.09
CA LEU A 371 -14.50 -5.72 3.98
C LEU A 371 -16.04 -5.65 3.98
N LYS A 372 -16.65 -4.60 4.55
CA LYS A 372 -18.11 -4.38 4.50
C LYS A 372 -18.61 -3.81 3.18
N GLY A 373 -17.81 -2.97 2.52
CA GLY A 373 -18.26 -2.12 1.41
C GLY A 373 -17.39 -2.15 0.16
N SER A 374 -16.36 -2.99 0.10
CA SER A 374 -15.47 -3.14 -1.04
C SER A 374 -15.01 -4.59 -1.19
N SER A 375 -14.89 -5.03 -2.43
CA SER A 375 -14.54 -6.39 -2.81
C SER A 375 -13.11 -6.35 -3.30
N LEU A 376 -12.17 -6.58 -2.38
CA LEU A 376 -10.83 -6.98 -2.75
C LEU A 376 -10.97 -8.07 -3.82
N ARG A 377 -10.37 -7.89 -4.99
CA ARG A 377 -10.45 -8.86 -6.10
C ARG A 377 -9.26 -9.79 -6.06
N LEU A 378 -8.08 -9.18 -5.97
CA LEU A 378 -6.83 -9.88 -5.92
C LEU A 378 -5.83 -9.12 -5.05
N ILE A 379 -5.05 -9.83 -4.23
CA ILE A 379 -3.90 -9.28 -3.53
C ILE A 379 -2.68 -10.18 -3.67
N ALA A 380 -1.53 -9.59 -4.04
CA ALA A 380 -0.24 -10.27 -4.00
C ALA A 380 0.63 -9.66 -2.91
N GLN A 381 0.97 -10.47 -1.91
CA GLN A 381 1.85 -10.08 -0.81
C GLN A 381 3.30 -10.36 -1.20
N LEU A 382 4.07 -9.29 -1.43
CA LEU A 382 5.47 -9.38 -1.79
C LEU A 382 6.36 -9.38 -0.54
N GLY A 383 5.99 -8.67 0.52
CA GLY A 383 6.82 -8.52 1.71
C GLY A 383 8.04 -7.62 1.46
N GLU A 384 9.12 -7.82 2.21
CA GLU A 384 10.36 -7.04 2.05
C GLU A 384 11.05 -7.38 0.72
N HIS A 385 11.89 -6.47 0.22
CA HIS A 385 12.65 -6.61 -1.03
C HIS A 385 11.78 -6.72 -2.28
N GLY A 386 10.60 -6.10 -2.27
CA GLY A 386 9.78 -5.95 -3.47
C GLY A 386 10.46 -5.08 -4.53
N PHE A 387 11.15 -4.03 -4.08
CA PHE A 387 11.92 -3.09 -4.91
C PHE A 387 13.41 -3.42 -4.87
N ASP A 388 14.14 -3.11 -5.95
CA ASP A 388 15.61 -3.21 -6.01
C ASP A 388 16.29 -1.95 -5.40
N SER A 389 15.55 -0.84 -5.33
CA SER A 389 16.06 0.44 -4.86
C SER A 389 16.42 0.46 -3.35
N PRO A 390 17.61 0.97 -2.97
CA PRO A 390 17.95 1.23 -1.57
C PRO A 390 17.02 2.23 -0.86
N GLN A 391 16.37 3.13 -1.61
CA GLN A 391 15.40 4.09 -1.05
C GLN A 391 14.16 3.38 -0.49
N ALA A 392 13.88 2.15 -0.96
CA ALA A 392 12.79 1.31 -0.50
C ALA A 392 13.21 0.29 0.59
N ALA A 393 14.42 0.41 1.15
CA ALA A 393 14.89 -0.50 2.19
C ALA A 393 13.93 -0.54 3.40
N GLY A 394 13.53 -1.74 3.82
CA GLY A 394 12.56 -1.95 4.88
C GLY A 394 11.09 -1.73 4.47
N ALA A 395 10.80 -1.45 3.19
CA ALA A 395 9.45 -1.42 2.68
C ALA A 395 8.92 -2.85 2.51
N PHE A 396 7.78 -3.13 3.15
CA PHE A 396 7.04 -4.37 2.96
C PHE A 396 5.87 -4.11 2.01
N VAL A 397 5.89 -4.71 0.83
CA VAL A 397 5.04 -4.31 -0.30
C VAL A 397 3.90 -5.30 -0.54
N SER A 398 2.76 -4.76 -0.96
CA SER A 398 1.64 -5.52 -1.50
C SER A 398 1.14 -4.88 -2.80
N LEU A 399 0.71 -5.73 -3.74
CA LEU A 399 0.00 -5.34 -4.95
C LEU A 399 -1.47 -5.68 -4.76
N SER A 400 -2.37 -4.71 -4.87
CA SER A 400 -3.80 -4.92 -4.62
C SER A 400 -4.65 -4.47 -5.80
N ILE A 401 -5.68 -5.25 -6.10
CA ILE A 401 -6.76 -4.91 -7.04
C ILE A 401 -8.05 -4.85 -6.22
N LEU A 402 -8.64 -3.67 -6.15
CA LEU A 402 -9.77 -3.33 -5.29
C LEU A 402 -10.90 -2.76 -6.16
N ASP A 403 -12.15 -3.10 -5.86
CA ASP A 403 -13.30 -2.39 -6.41
C ASP A 403 -13.97 -1.51 -5.35
N HIS A 404 -14.31 -0.28 -5.75
CA HIS A 404 -15.12 0.63 -4.96
C HIS A 404 -16.55 0.68 -5.54
N HIS A 405 -17.54 0.67 -4.64
CA HIS A 405 -18.96 0.50 -4.95
C HIS A 405 -19.36 -0.82 -5.67
N PRO A 406 -18.84 -2.00 -5.26
CA PRO A 406 -19.31 -3.25 -5.82
C PRO A 406 -20.72 -3.52 -5.31
N LYS A 407 -21.72 -3.42 -6.20
CA LYS A 407 -23.06 -3.88 -5.82
C LYS A 407 -23.13 -5.40 -5.66
N LEU A 408 -22.19 -6.16 -6.22
CA LEU A 408 -22.24 -7.62 -6.32
C LEU A 408 -20.85 -8.16 -6.68
N ILE A 409 -20.03 -8.58 -5.72
CA ILE A 409 -18.92 -9.52 -5.97
C ILE A 409 -18.87 -10.45 -4.75
N GLY A 410 -18.78 -11.76 -5.00
CA GLY A 410 -18.99 -12.83 -4.01
C GLY A 410 -18.10 -12.74 -2.77
N ASN A 411 -18.34 -13.64 -1.82
CA ASN A 411 -17.69 -13.65 -0.50
C ASN A 411 -16.18 -14.01 -0.55
N TYR A 412 -15.54 -14.10 -1.71
CA TYR A 412 -14.17 -14.58 -1.87
C TYR A 412 -13.32 -13.67 -2.75
N PHE A 413 -12.01 -13.63 -2.47
CA PHE A 413 -11.01 -12.94 -3.28
C PHE A 413 -9.75 -13.79 -3.46
N SER A 414 -9.00 -13.50 -4.52
CA SER A 414 -7.76 -14.20 -4.84
C SER A 414 -6.56 -13.63 -4.07
N ALA A 415 -5.72 -14.49 -3.52
CA ALA A 415 -4.50 -14.09 -2.83
C ALA A 415 -3.26 -14.86 -3.31
N ILE A 416 -2.14 -14.15 -3.46
CA ILE A 416 -0.84 -14.70 -3.82
C ILE A 416 0.17 -14.32 -2.74
N LYS A 417 0.95 -15.29 -2.26
CA LYS A 417 1.97 -15.07 -1.23
C LYS A 417 3.37 -15.31 -1.81
N ALA A 418 4.06 -14.23 -2.14
CA ALA A 418 5.43 -14.22 -2.69
C ALA A 418 6.47 -13.67 -1.68
N VAL A 419 6.23 -13.90 -0.38
CA VAL A 419 7.07 -13.36 0.71
C VAL A 419 8.35 -14.15 0.97
N SER A 420 8.41 -15.39 0.52
CA SER A 420 9.58 -16.27 0.71
C SER A 420 10.80 -15.83 -0.11
N GLU A 421 10.54 -15.22 -1.27
CA GLU A 421 11.57 -14.77 -2.19
C GLU A 421 12.24 -13.49 -1.70
N LYS A 422 13.55 -13.34 -1.94
CA LYS A 422 14.35 -12.23 -1.40
C LYS A 422 14.79 -11.21 -2.43
N ARG A 423 14.63 -11.51 -3.72
CA ARG A 423 15.03 -10.62 -4.82
C ARG A 423 13.82 -10.27 -5.69
N PRO A 424 13.74 -9.05 -6.22
CA PRO A 424 12.63 -8.63 -7.09
C PRO A 424 12.37 -9.58 -8.28
N GLU A 425 13.41 -10.12 -8.91
CA GLU A 425 13.30 -11.06 -10.04
C GLU A 425 12.69 -12.42 -9.64
N ASP A 426 13.00 -12.90 -8.44
CA ASP A 426 12.44 -14.14 -7.91
C ASP A 426 10.97 -13.91 -7.54
N LYS A 427 10.63 -12.74 -6.96
CA LYS A 427 9.25 -12.34 -6.67
C LYS A 427 8.43 -12.19 -7.95
N ALA A 428 8.99 -11.59 -9.00
CA ALA A 428 8.36 -11.48 -10.32
C ALA A 428 8.05 -12.87 -10.91
N THR A 429 8.90 -13.86 -10.67
CA THR A 429 8.63 -15.25 -11.04
C THR A 429 7.54 -15.86 -10.16
N ALA A 430 7.64 -15.70 -8.84
CA ALA A 430 6.70 -16.27 -7.88
C ALA A 430 5.26 -15.80 -8.11
N ILE A 431 5.02 -14.52 -8.37
CA ILE A 431 3.64 -14.03 -8.59
C ILE A 431 2.97 -14.60 -9.85
N ARG A 432 3.75 -15.16 -10.79
CA ARG A 432 3.24 -15.82 -12.00
C ARG A 432 2.92 -17.30 -11.79
N THR A 433 3.56 -17.94 -10.81
CA THR A 433 3.60 -19.41 -10.70
C THR A 433 3.07 -19.95 -9.38
N VAL A 434 3.15 -19.18 -8.29
CA VAL A 434 2.62 -19.59 -6.98
C VAL A 434 1.11 -19.76 -7.08
N GLU A 435 0.61 -20.78 -6.39
CA GLU A 435 -0.81 -21.09 -6.27
C GLU A 435 -1.61 -19.88 -5.77
N ILE A 436 -2.80 -19.71 -6.33
CA ILE A 436 -3.73 -18.67 -5.91
C ILE A 436 -4.62 -19.24 -4.82
N LEU A 437 -4.61 -18.57 -3.68
CA LEU A 437 -5.47 -18.90 -2.55
C LEU A 437 -6.82 -18.20 -2.72
N SER A 438 -7.91 -18.94 -2.55
CA SER A 438 -9.26 -18.37 -2.47
C SER A 438 -9.57 -18.03 -1.01
N VAL A 439 -9.77 -16.76 -0.70
CA VAL A 439 -9.91 -16.27 0.67
C VAL A 439 -11.28 -15.69 0.92
N SER A 440 -11.98 -16.19 1.94
CA SER A 440 -13.30 -15.70 2.34
C SER A 440 -13.21 -14.32 3.01
N ALA A 441 -13.76 -13.29 2.36
CA ALA A 441 -13.91 -11.95 2.89
C ALA A 441 -14.74 -11.92 4.18
N GLU A 442 -15.76 -12.76 4.29
CA GLU A 442 -16.61 -12.89 5.49
C GLU A 442 -15.83 -13.46 6.68
N SER A 443 -15.00 -14.49 6.45
CA SER A 443 -14.08 -15.03 7.45
C SER A 443 -13.06 -13.97 7.90
N GLN A 444 -12.48 -13.23 6.96
CA GLN A 444 -11.56 -12.14 7.30
C GLN A 444 -12.26 -11.02 8.09
N HIS A 445 -13.51 -10.72 7.75
CA HIS A 445 -14.31 -9.73 8.46
C HIS A 445 -14.71 -10.21 9.86
N SER A 446 -14.88 -11.51 10.10
CA SER A 446 -15.33 -12.02 11.40
C SER A 446 -14.17 -12.28 12.38
N ASN A 447 -12.93 -12.30 11.90
CA ASN A 447 -11.77 -12.57 12.74
C ASN A 447 -11.35 -11.37 13.62
N ALA A 448 -10.43 -11.63 14.57
CA ALA A 448 -9.92 -10.62 15.48
C ALA A 448 -9.27 -9.44 14.74
N GLN A 449 -9.84 -8.25 14.96
CA GLN A 449 -9.42 -6.99 14.33
C GLN A 449 -9.56 -6.96 12.80
N HIS A 450 -10.38 -7.83 12.21
CA HIS A 450 -10.62 -7.86 10.76
C HIS A 450 -9.34 -8.03 9.93
N LYS A 451 -8.35 -8.78 10.42
CA LYS A 451 -7.05 -8.96 9.76
C LYS A 451 -7.25 -9.68 8.43
N ILE A 452 -6.53 -9.23 7.41
CA ILE A 452 -6.47 -9.92 6.12
C ILE A 452 -5.22 -10.80 6.14
N SER A 453 -5.45 -12.11 6.24
CA SER A 453 -4.42 -13.14 6.32
C SER A 453 -4.67 -14.22 5.27
N PHE A 454 -3.59 -14.82 4.78
CA PHE A 454 -3.62 -15.83 3.71
C PHE A 454 -3.26 -17.22 4.24
N GLU A 455 -3.44 -17.45 5.54
CA GLU A 455 -3.19 -18.75 6.17
C GLU A 455 -4.55 -19.42 6.45
N GLU A 456 -4.64 -20.72 6.21
CA GLU A 456 -5.78 -21.52 6.65
C GLU A 456 -5.79 -21.51 8.18
N HIS A 457 -6.68 -20.71 8.75
CA HIS A 457 -6.91 -20.76 10.19
C HIS A 457 -7.84 -21.93 10.44
N GLY A 458 -7.27 -23.12 10.65
CA GLY A 458 -7.91 -24.05 11.58
C GLY A 458 -8.08 -23.34 12.92
N GLU A 459 -9.14 -23.65 13.66
CA GLU A 459 -9.30 -23.22 15.05
C GLU A 459 -8.05 -23.64 15.82
N SER A 460 -7.11 -22.71 15.97
CA SER A 460 -5.81 -22.96 16.58
C SER A 460 -5.80 -22.23 17.92
N VAL A 461 -5.46 -22.98 18.96
CA VAL A 461 -5.24 -22.43 20.30
C VAL A 461 -4.07 -21.45 20.21
N LEU A 462 -4.25 -20.26 20.77
CA LEU A 462 -3.23 -19.21 20.78
C LEU A 462 -2.51 -19.22 22.14
N ILE A 463 -1.26 -18.77 22.18
CA ILE A 463 -0.52 -18.62 23.45
C ILE A 463 -1.33 -17.78 24.47
N GLN A 464 -2.06 -16.77 24.03
CA GLN A 464 -2.86 -15.91 24.89
C GLN A 464 -3.99 -16.64 25.66
N ASP A 465 -4.41 -17.80 25.18
CA ASP A 465 -5.53 -18.53 25.78
C ASP A 465 -5.09 -19.25 27.07
N PHE A 466 -3.79 -19.50 27.24
CA PHE A 466 -3.23 -20.21 28.39
C PHE A 466 -1.96 -19.57 28.98
N ALA A 467 -1.54 -18.39 28.51
CA ALA A 467 -0.37 -17.67 29.01
C ALA A 467 -0.49 -16.14 28.89
N ILE A 468 0.28 -15.43 29.68
CA ILE A 468 0.46 -13.97 29.61
C ILE A 468 1.86 -13.60 29.15
N ALA A 469 1.99 -12.45 28.47
CA ALA A 469 3.30 -11.90 28.09
C ALA A 469 3.39 -10.39 28.40
N PRO A 470 3.52 -9.98 29.66
CA PRO A 470 3.56 -8.56 30.02
C PRO A 470 4.83 -7.86 29.51
N GLN A 471 4.71 -6.56 29.25
CA GLN A 471 5.85 -5.72 28.86
C GLN A 471 6.78 -5.47 30.06
N GLY A 472 8.10 -5.55 29.83
CA GLY A 472 9.11 -5.25 30.85
C GLY A 472 9.33 -3.76 31.11
N ILE A 473 10.27 -3.49 32.02
CA ILE A 473 10.61 -2.16 32.50
C ILE A 473 11.18 -1.31 31.36
N LYS A 474 10.65 -0.10 31.18
CA LYS A 474 11.24 0.95 30.33
C LYS A 474 11.77 2.06 31.21
N THR A 475 13.09 2.16 31.30
CA THR A 475 13.79 3.17 32.09
C THR A 475 13.68 4.55 31.45
N GLY A 476 13.84 4.62 30.12
CA GLY A 476 14.01 5.88 29.38
C GLY A 476 15.44 6.42 29.39
N ASP A 477 16.34 5.80 30.17
CA ASP A 477 17.73 6.19 30.36
C ASP A 477 18.49 4.98 30.97
N ASP A 478 18.82 4.00 30.14
CA ASP A 478 19.42 2.75 30.64
C ASP A 478 20.78 2.99 31.32
N GLU A 479 21.56 3.98 30.87
CA GLU A 479 22.87 4.33 31.44
C GLU A 479 22.77 4.81 32.90
N LYS A 480 21.69 5.51 33.24
CA LYS A 480 21.41 5.93 34.62
C LYS A 480 20.92 4.77 35.50
N TRP A 481 20.08 3.90 34.95
CA TRP A 481 19.27 2.98 35.76
C TRP A 481 19.79 1.55 35.81
N VAL A 482 20.59 1.11 34.83
CA VAL A 482 20.95 -0.30 34.63
C VAL A 482 22.47 -0.47 34.60
N LEU A 483 22.97 -1.38 35.42
CA LEU A 483 24.37 -1.82 35.42
C LEU A 483 24.44 -3.33 35.26
N CYS A 484 25.64 -3.85 35.02
CA CYS A 484 25.99 -5.23 35.24
C CYS A 484 26.37 -5.47 36.70
N PHE A 485 26.06 -6.65 37.24
CA PHE A 485 26.25 -6.95 38.66
C PHE A 485 27.71 -6.87 39.13
N TRP A 486 28.68 -6.99 38.21
CA TRP A 486 30.11 -6.88 38.49
C TRP A 486 30.62 -5.43 38.51
N GLU A 487 29.81 -4.45 38.11
CA GLU A 487 30.20 -3.03 38.14
C GLU A 487 30.14 -2.43 39.55
N ILE A 488 29.51 -3.14 40.50
CA ILE A 488 29.39 -2.71 41.90
C ILE A 488 29.88 -3.78 42.87
N LEU A 489 30.42 -3.34 44.01
CA LEU A 489 30.78 -4.24 45.10
C LEU A 489 29.52 -4.86 45.72
N PHE A 490 29.61 -6.12 46.15
CA PHE A 490 28.50 -6.86 46.78
C PHE A 490 27.85 -6.10 47.95
N SER A 491 28.66 -5.38 48.74
CA SER A 491 28.19 -4.54 49.86
C SER A 491 27.29 -3.37 49.44
N LYS A 492 27.22 -3.03 48.15
CA LYS A 492 26.39 -1.96 47.58
C LYS A 492 25.18 -2.47 46.79
N TYR A 493 24.83 -3.76 46.91
CA TYR A 493 23.72 -4.34 46.17
C TYR A 493 22.35 -3.78 46.59
N SER A 494 22.19 -3.24 47.79
CA SER A 494 21.00 -2.45 48.10
C SER A 494 21.28 -0.99 47.72
N PRO A 495 20.44 -0.32 46.91
CA PRO A 495 19.07 -0.68 46.52
C PRO A 495 18.94 -1.30 45.11
N TRP A 496 20.02 -1.82 44.54
CA TRP A 496 19.99 -2.52 43.27
C TRP A 496 19.19 -3.84 43.38
N ARG A 497 18.54 -4.22 42.27
CA ARG A 497 17.78 -5.48 42.16
C ARG A 497 18.20 -6.20 40.90
N VAL A 498 18.26 -7.53 40.98
CA VAL A 498 18.53 -8.36 39.79
C VAL A 498 17.43 -8.15 38.77
N SER A 499 17.83 -7.98 37.51
CA SER A 499 16.90 -7.84 36.39
C SER A 499 17.35 -8.74 35.24
N GLN A 500 16.42 -9.47 34.66
CA GLN A 500 16.70 -10.24 33.46
C GLN A 500 16.69 -9.32 32.23
N SER A 501 17.54 -9.64 31.25
CA SER A 501 17.65 -8.99 29.95
C SER A 501 17.64 -10.02 28.81
N SER A 502 17.65 -9.56 27.56
CA SER A 502 17.69 -10.40 26.36
C SER A 502 18.93 -11.29 26.27
N VAL A 503 18.80 -12.41 25.55
CA VAL A 503 19.87 -13.34 25.17
C VAL A 503 20.02 -13.39 23.64
N ASN A 504 21.20 -13.77 23.15
CA ASN A 504 21.47 -13.85 21.71
C ASN A 504 21.25 -15.24 21.10
N LYS A 505 21.15 -16.28 21.95
CA LYS A 505 20.95 -17.67 21.56
C LYS A 505 20.10 -18.40 22.60
N LYS A 506 19.43 -19.48 22.18
CA LYS A 506 18.70 -20.38 23.09
C LYS A 506 19.63 -20.87 24.20
N THR A 507 19.23 -20.65 25.45
CA THR A 507 19.95 -21.12 26.64
C THR A 507 18.98 -21.26 27.80
N PHE A 508 19.11 -22.30 28.63
CA PHE A 508 18.22 -22.48 29.78
C PHE A 508 18.28 -21.29 30.73
N TYR A 509 19.49 -20.83 31.08
CA TYR A 509 19.69 -19.71 32.00
C TYR A 509 20.64 -18.68 31.38
N GLY A 510 20.11 -17.52 30.99
CA GLY A 510 20.89 -16.39 30.48
C GLY A 510 20.21 -15.06 30.73
N GLY A 511 20.91 -13.96 30.41
CA GLY A 511 20.37 -12.61 30.56
C GLY A 511 20.31 -12.14 32.01
N ARG A 512 21.13 -12.68 32.91
CA ARG A 512 21.11 -12.40 34.36
C ARG A 512 22.28 -11.51 34.80
N GLU A 513 22.91 -10.85 33.83
CA GLU A 513 24.05 -9.99 34.06
C GLU A 513 23.62 -8.64 34.66
N LYS A 514 22.36 -8.23 34.43
CA LYS A 514 21.89 -6.88 34.71
C LYS A 514 21.30 -6.73 36.12
N ILE A 515 21.56 -5.57 36.69
CA ILE A 515 20.93 -5.06 37.90
C ILE A 515 20.32 -3.68 37.60
N ILE A 516 19.20 -3.38 38.23
CA ILE A 516 18.49 -2.11 38.08
C ILE A 516 18.48 -1.35 39.40
N ASN A 517 18.77 -0.05 39.36
CA ASN A 517 18.72 0.79 40.54
C ASN A 517 17.26 0.98 40.95
N TRP A 518 16.89 0.38 42.09
CA TRP A 518 15.53 0.38 42.60
C TRP A 518 15.34 1.32 43.79
N SER A 519 16.28 2.25 44.03
CA SER A 519 16.23 3.22 45.13
C SER A 519 14.92 4.00 45.22
N THR A 520 14.35 4.34 44.06
CA THR A 520 13.13 5.14 43.94
C THR A 520 11.87 4.29 43.74
N GLY A 521 11.99 2.96 43.79
CA GLY A 521 10.90 2.06 43.41
C GLY A 521 10.47 2.21 41.94
N GLY A 522 11.34 2.75 41.08
CA GLY A 522 11.04 3.02 39.68
C GLY A 522 10.49 4.42 39.38
N ASP A 523 10.34 5.30 40.38
CA ASP A 523 10.03 6.71 40.14
C ASP A 523 11.14 7.37 39.31
N GLY A 524 10.74 8.12 38.27
CA GLY A 524 11.62 8.66 37.23
C GLY A 524 11.87 7.73 36.02
N MET A 525 11.33 6.51 35.99
CA MET A 525 11.33 5.64 34.81
C MET A 525 10.08 5.84 33.94
N ILE A 526 10.19 5.68 32.63
CA ILE A 526 9.05 5.84 31.70
C ILE A 526 7.93 4.82 32.01
N ARG A 527 8.27 3.55 32.28
CA ARG A 527 7.33 2.49 32.69
C ARG A 527 8.03 1.52 33.65
N PRO A 528 7.87 1.69 34.97
CA PRO A 528 8.51 0.82 35.96
C PRO A 528 7.82 -0.53 36.15
N ARG A 529 6.55 -0.69 35.72
CA ARG A 529 5.81 -1.98 35.67
C ARG A 529 5.87 -2.79 36.98
N LEU A 530 5.67 -2.10 38.10
CA LEU A 530 5.67 -2.64 39.47
C LEU A 530 4.60 -3.74 39.70
N ASP A 531 3.55 -3.73 38.89
CA ASP A 531 2.35 -4.55 38.95
C ASP A 531 2.38 -5.71 37.94
N SER A 532 3.55 -6.03 37.38
CA SER A 532 3.63 -7.03 36.33
C SER A 532 3.17 -8.41 36.84
N PRO A 533 2.15 -9.03 36.20
CA PRO A 533 1.60 -10.32 36.63
C PRO A 533 2.54 -11.51 36.40
N ALA A 534 3.70 -11.27 35.78
CA ALA A 534 4.76 -12.25 35.58
C ALA A 534 5.71 -12.38 36.79
N LEU A 535 5.81 -11.36 37.65
CA LEU A 535 6.71 -11.42 38.80
C LEU A 535 6.39 -12.64 39.68
N GLU A 536 7.44 -13.24 40.23
CA GLU A 536 7.38 -14.43 41.10
C GLU A 536 6.85 -15.72 40.42
N LYS A 537 6.61 -15.70 39.11
CA LYS A 537 6.18 -16.88 38.34
C LYS A 537 7.27 -17.36 37.38
N LEU A 538 7.29 -18.65 37.12
CA LEU A 538 8.17 -19.22 36.10
C LEU A 538 7.54 -19.05 34.71
N GLY A 539 8.40 -18.89 33.71
CA GLY A 539 7.98 -18.74 32.32
C GLY A 539 9.14 -18.89 31.36
N VAL A 540 8.90 -18.52 30.10
CA VAL A 540 9.91 -18.48 29.05
C VAL A 540 10.12 -17.02 28.62
N ALA A 541 11.31 -16.48 28.87
CA ALA A 541 11.70 -15.16 28.39
C ALA A 541 12.13 -15.21 26.93
N ILE A 542 11.42 -14.46 26.09
CA ILE A 542 11.72 -14.30 24.66
C ILE A 542 12.41 -12.97 24.45
N SER A 543 13.61 -13.01 23.88
CA SER A 543 14.32 -11.80 23.46
C SER A 543 13.56 -11.13 22.32
N GLN A 544 13.24 -9.85 22.42
CA GLN A 544 12.44 -9.16 21.40
C GLN A 544 13.23 -8.83 20.12
N THR A 545 14.47 -9.28 19.99
CA THR A 545 15.35 -9.08 18.83
C THR A 545 15.01 -10.04 17.68
N ARG A 546 15.65 -9.85 16.51
CA ARG A 546 15.41 -10.64 15.29
C ARG A 546 15.42 -12.16 15.53
N ASN A 547 16.36 -12.66 16.35
CA ASN A 547 16.57 -14.09 16.59
C ASN A 547 15.55 -14.72 17.54
N LYS A 548 14.77 -13.93 18.28
CA LYS A 548 13.72 -14.41 19.20
C LYS A 548 14.22 -15.49 20.18
N ALA A 549 15.45 -15.34 20.64
CA ALA A 549 16.10 -16.36 21.46
C ALA A 549 15.41 -16.49 22.83
N ALA A 550 15.17 -17.75 23.24
CA ALA A 550 14.46 -18.11 24.46
C ALA A 550 15.42 -18.45 25.62
N THR A 551 15.01 -18.10 26.84
CA THR A 551 15.63 -18.50 28.10
C THR A 551 14.59 -18.65 29.21
N ILE A 552 14.87 -19.43 30.27
CA ILE A 552 13.95 -19.57 31.39
C ILE A 552 13.84 -18.24 32.14
N TYR A 553 12.61 -17.83 32.38
CA TYR A 553 12.25 -16.72 33.25
C TYR A 553 11.93 -17.25 34.66
N THR A 554 12.54 -16.63 35.67
CA THR A 554 12.48 -17.09 37.08
C THR A 554 11.76 -16.09 37.99
N GLY A 555 10.87 -15.25 37.46
CA GLY A 555 10.03 -14.34 38.26
C GLY A 555 10.71 -13.06 38.76
N GLN A 556 11.96 -12.78 38.36
CA GLN A 556 12.66 -11.55 38.73
C GLN A 556 12.22 -10.33 37.91
N LEU A 557 12.68 -9.12 38.27
CA LEU A 557 12.50 -7.93 37.42
C LEU A 557 13.06 -8.20 36.02
N PHE A 558 12.53 -7.50 35.01
CA PHE A 558 12.92 -7.74 33.62
C PHE A 558 12.82 -6.48 32.78
N LEU A 559 13.82 -6.27 31.92
CA LEU A 559 13.87 -5.12 31.01
C LEU A 559 12.92 -5.32 29.83
N SER A 560 12.48 -4.21 29.24
CA SER A 560 11.59 -4.22 28.07
C SER A 560 12.20 -4.85 26.80
N THR A 561 13.47 -5.25 26.83
CA THR A 561 14.14 -6.01 25.76
C THR A 561 13.74 -7.49 25.72
N LEU A 562 13.01 -7.98 26.73
CA LEU A 562 12.43 -9.32 26.74
C LEU A 562 10.92 -9.30 27.01
N ALA A 563 10.26 -10.38 26.61
CA ALA A 563 8.88 -10.70 26.98
C ALA A 563 8.86 -12.05 27.72
N PRO A 564 8.55 -12.10 29.02
CA PRO A 564 8.31 -13.36 29.72
C PRO A 564 6.93 -13.89 29.35
N VAL A 565 6.88 -15.07 28.72
CA VAL A 565 5.66 -15.84 28.49
C VAL A 565 5.43 -16.73 29.71
N VAL A 566 4.44 -16.39 30.52
CA VAL A 566 4.14 -17.07 31.79
C VAL A 566 2.81 -17.81 31.62
N PRO A 567 2.80 -19.15 31.74
CA PRO A 567 1.55 -19.89 31.62
C PRO A 567 0.64 -19.64 32.82
N HIS A 568 -0.66 -19.75 32.59
CA HIS A 568 -1.68 -19.75 33.64
C HIS A 568 -1.54 -20.97 34.55
N ASP A 569 -1.20 -22.14 33.98
CA ASP A 569 -0.85 -23.37 34.68
C ASP A 569 0.64 -23.67 34.57
N GLN A 570 1.33 -23.83 35.70
CA GLN A 570 2.77 -24.05 35.73
C GLN A 570 3.19 -25.42 35.20
N ASP A 571 2.26 -26.39 35.13
CA ASP A 571 2.52 -27.70 34.53
C ASP A 571 2.80 -27.58 33.01
N ASN A 572 2.32 -26.51 32.37
CA ASN A 572 2.54 -26.23 30.94
C ASN A 572 3.90 -25.57 30.63
N LEU A 573 4.75 -25.34 31.63
CA LEU A 573 6.04 -24.66 31.44
C LEU A 573 6.99 -25.40 30.50
N SER A 574 7.04 -26.74 30.58
CA SER A 574 7.88 -27.58 29.72
C SER A 574 7.42 -27.53 28.26
N THR A 575 6.11 -27.60 28.04
CA THR A 575 5.44 -27.43 26.73
C THR A 575 5.76 -26.07 26.13
N LEU A 576 5.55 -24.99 26.89
CA LEU A 576 5.89 -23.64 26.46
C LEU A 576 7.37 -23.48 26.14
N TRP A 577 8.26 -24.04 26.96
CA TRP A 577 9.69 -24.01 26.70
C TRP A 577 10.04 -24.69 25.38
N GLU A 578 9.51 -25.89 25.14
CA GLU A 578 9.83 -26.65 23.93
C GLU A 578 9.34 -25.92 22.68
N PHE A 579 8.12 -25.38 22.71
CA PHE A 579 7.59 -24.58 21.61
C PHE A 579 8.37 -23.27 21.42
N CYS A 580 8.43 -22.41 22.44
CA CYS A 580 9.04 -21.09 22.36
C CYS A 580 10.53 -21.14 21.99
N SER A 581 11.19 -22.26 22.24
CA SER A 581 12.60 -22.47 21.94
C SER A 581 12.84 -23.22 20.61
N SER A 582 11.81 -23.39 19.79
CA SER A 582 11.87 -24.06 18.49
C SER A 582 12.08 -23.08 17.34
N SER A 583 12.47 -23.61 16.17
CA SER A 583 12.40 -22.87 14.91
C SER A 583 10.97 -22.49 14.56
N ASP A 584 10.01 -23.38 14.84
CA ASP A 584 8.61 -23.22 14.45
C ASP A 584 8.01 -21.98 15.11
N PHE A 585 8.21 -21.79 16.41
CA PHE A 585 7.81 -20.57 17.11
C PHE A 585 8.43 -19.32 16.49
N ARG A 586 9.74 -19.33 16.25
CA ARG A 586 10.45 -18.18 15.67
C ARG A 586 9.89 -17.83 14.29
N ASP A 587 9.64 -18.84 13.47
CA ASP A 587 9.18 -18.66 12.10
C ASP A 587 7.72 -18.18 12.10
N THR A 588 6.86 -18.74 12.96
CA THR A 588 5.47 -18.31 13.14
C THR A 588 5.34 -16.90 13.69
N VAL A 589 6.09 -16.52 14.74
CA VAL A 589 6.09 -15.14 15.25
C VAL A 589 6.61 -14.17 14.18
N THR A 590 7.58 -14.58 13.37
CA THR A 590 8.10 -13.76 12.26
C THR A 590 7.06 -13.59 11.15
N LYS A 591 6.22 -14.61 10.89
CA LYS A 591 5.08 -14.49 9.96
C LYS A 591 4.02 -13.51 10.50
N ILE A 592 3.68 -13.60 11.78
CA ILE A 592 2.67 -12.75 12.45
C ILE A 592 3.12 -11.29 12.53
N SER A 593 4.39 -11.07 12.85
CA SER A 593 4.99 -9.73 12.99
C SER A 593 6.30 -9.68 12.20
N PRO A 594 6.24 -9.40 10.89
CA PRO A 594 7.40 -9.40 9.99
C PRO A 594 8.43 -8.28 10.27
N GLY A 595 8.21 -7.45 11.29
CA GLY A 595 9.20 -6.46 11.73
C GLY A 595 10.43 -7.09 12.42
N LEU A 596 11.50 -6.28 12.58
CA LEU A 596 12.74 -6.68 13.27
C LEU A 596 12.54 -7.14 14.71
N PHE A 597 11.48 -6.69 15.38
CA PHE A 597 11.23 -6.96 16.79
C PHE A 597 9.95 -7.77 17.00
N ALA A 598 10.01 -8.76 17.89
CA ALA A 598 8.83 -9.48 18.37
C ALA A 598 8.15 -8.65 19.46
N THR A 599 6.93 -8.19 19.21
CA THR A 599 6.13 -7.53 20.24
C THR A 599 5.51 -8.56 21.19
N ASN A 600 5.21 -8.15 22.42
CA ASN A 600 4.45 -8.95 23.38
C ASN A 600 3.14 -9.48 22.77
N SER A 601 2.41 -8.63 22.04
CA SER A 601 1.16 -8.99 21.39
C SER A 601 1.36 -10.02 20.28
N SER A 602 2.42 -9.90 19.46
CA SER A 602 2.70 -10.89 18.41
C SER A 602 3.06 -12.27 18.98
N ILE A 603 3.71 -12.31 20.15
CA ILE A 603 4.00 -13.57 20.85
C ILE A 603 2.68 -14.20 21.34
N LEU A 604 1.80 -13.40 21.95
CA LEU A 604 0.53 -13.88 22.49
C LEU A 604 -0.43 -14.45 21.43
N VAL A 605 -0.48 -13.85 20.24
CA VAL A 605 -1.33 -14.34 19.14
C VAL A 605 -0.66 -15.42 18.30
N THR A 606 0.43 -16.03 18.80
CA THR A 606 1.09 -17.14 18.11
C THR A 606 0.30 -18.43 18.32
N PRO A 607 -0.13 -19.12 17.26
CA PRO A 607 -0.80 -20.40 17.36
C PRO A 607 0.15 -21.50 17.82
N ILE A 608 -0.38 -22.44 18.60
CA ILE A 608 0.33 -23.58 19.14
C ILE A 608 -0.57 -24.80 19.15
N ASP A 609 -0.02 -25.92 18.69
CA ASP A 609 -0.62 -27.24 18.84
C ASP A 609 -0.18 -27.82 20.19
N GLU A 610 -0.99 -27.58 21.23
CA GLU A 610 -0.61 -27.90 22.62
C GLU A 610 -0.30 -29.39 22.81
N GLU A 611 -1.07 -30.30 22.19
CA GLU A 611 -0.86 -31.75 22.27
C GLU A 611 0.49 -32.15 21.67
N VAL A 612 0.80 -31.68 20.46
CA VAL A 612 2.06 -31.99 19.78
C VAL A 612 3.27 -31.48 20.57
N TRP A 613 3.17 -30.28 21.13
CA TRP A 613 4.28 -29.70 21.90
C TRP A 613 4.41 -30.29 23.29
N ALA A 614 3.31 -30.70 23.92
CA ALA A 614 3.32 -31.42 25.19
C ALA A 614 3.99 -32.79 25.04
N ASP A 615 3.69 -33.54 23.98
CA ASP A 615 4.34 -34.82 23.70
C ASP A 615 5.85 -34.68 23.48
N LYS A 616 6.27 -33.67 22.69
CA LYS A 616 7.68 -33.36 22.49
C LYS A 616 8.36 -32.97 23.81
N ALA A 617 7.71 -32.17 24.63
CA ALA A 617 8.23 -31.74 25.93
C ALA A 617 8.37 -32.92 26.89
N ASN A 618 7.36 -33.79 27.00
CA ASN A 618 7.37 -34.98 27.85
C ASN A 618 8.44 -35.98 27.44
N SER A 619 8.65 -36.18 26.13
CA SER A 619 9.72 -37.04 25.61
C SER A 619 11.12 -36.49 25.95
N ARG A 620 11.29 -35.17 25.84
CA ARG A 620 12.61 -34.52 26.01
C ARG A 620 12.95 -34.21 27.47
N PHE A 621 11.95 -33.91 28.28
CA PHE A 621 12.07 -33.50 29.68
C PHE A 621 11.18 -34.38 30.58
N PRO A 622 11.40 -35.71 30.61
CA PRO A 622 10.55 -36.63 31.38
C PRO A 622 10.58 -36.36 32.90
N ASN A 623 11.60 -35.64 33.38
CA ASN A 623 11.76 -35.24 34.78
C ASN A 623 11.62 -33.71 35.00
N GLY A 624 11.01 -33.00 34.03
CA GLY A 624 10.90 -31.55 34.03
C GLY A 624 12.13 -30.83 33.45
N LEU A 625 12.04 -29.50 33.37
CA LEU A 625 13.11 -28.65 32.84
C LEU A 625 14.37 -28.68 33.74
N PRO A 626 15.57 -28.47 33.18
CA PRO A 626 16.81 -28.38 33.95
C PRO A 626 16.69 -27.31 35.05
N LYS A 627 17.01 -27.67 36.30
CA LYS A 627 16.96 -26.79 37.47
C LYS A 627 18.26 -26.03 37.68
#